data_AF-A0A939EQE9-F1
#
_entry.id   AF-A0A939EQE9-F1
#
_cell.length_a   1.000
_cell.length_b   1.000
_cell.length_c   1.000
_cell.angle_alpha   90.00
_cell.angle_beta   90.00
_cell.angle_gamma   90.00
#
_symmetry.space_group_name_H-M   'P 1'
#
loop_
_entity.id
_entity.type
_entity.pdbx_description
1 polymer ?
#
loop_
_entity_poly.entity_id
_entity_poly.type
_entity_poly.pdbx_seq_one_letter_code
_entity_poly.pdbx_strand_id
1 'polypeptide(L)'
;MGCRLQLPDAEISPKSGLTNRSDLMRLSARSPSLRWLRHVLSFAMLAVFFASAPPLSTDQATAATREELPEQSEEDQVSEQQALVPYDVMQDPLLTLMQGLDSETSNELFVFVAGNSYFAVHRQMAKAVISSFALSSELDPSRTLDEIAAVQMSSFSGPGIELFLSNGLIGRFALQDVADNDGANDAGKVTSPETDELANRRLLCLLAGSDMIGLGDLALDLGFPADNLDACPESYLQAHDLWQSLTAEHRPANDQSADHGVKVILDTSDEDPLGLFIKESGLLHMIGRQIDKLYQFPEGLTLSARRCGTPRSYWDAETREVVLCEELLASYAWGFVSLFLSDTVTE
;
A
#
# COMPACT_ATOMS: atom_id res chain seq x y z
N MET A 1 -16.70 31.17 24.37
CA MET A 1 -16.59 30.90 22.93
C MET A 1 -15.97 29.53 22.78
N GLY A 2 -16.78 28.53 22.46
CA GLY A 2 -16.34 27.15 22.26
C GLY A 2 -17.35 26.50 21.32
N CYS A 3 -16.96 26.31 20.06
CA CYS A 3 -17.76 25.56 19.10
C CYS A 3 -17.30 24.11 19.13
N ARG A 4 -18.12 23.26 19.75
CA ARG A 4 -18.11 21.81 19.53
C ARG A 4 -18.82 21.56 18.20
N LEU A 5 -18.08 21.10 17.19
CA LEU A 5 -18.66 20.52 15.99
C LEU A 5 -19.17 19.13 16.35
N GLN A 6 -20.49 18.98 16.35
CA GLN A 6 -21.18 17.72 16.57
C GLN A 6 -21.59 17.20 15.19
N LEU A 7 -20.93 16.15 14.72
CA LEU A 7 -21.34 15.42 13.52
C LEU A 7 -22.67 14.70 13.81
N PRO A 8 -23.62 14.64 12.87
CA PRO A 8 -24.87 13.93 13.07
C PRO A 8 -24.62 12.41 13.02
N ASP A 9 -25.19 11.70 14.00
CA ASP A 9 -25.31 10.24 13.98
C ASP A 9 -26.19 9.83 12.78
N ALA A 10 -25.55 9.39 11.70
CA ALA A 10 -26.24 8.74 10.59
C ALA A 10 -26.43 7.26 10.95
N GLU A 11 -27.68 6.82 11.06
CA GLU A 11 -28.04 5.41 11.17
C GLU A 11 -27.47 4.63 9.97
N ILE A 12 -26.49 3.76 10.25
CA ILE A 12 -25.85 2.89 9.27
C ILE A 12 -26.81 1.74 8.96
N SER A 13 -27.37 1.73 7.74
CA SER A 13 -28.05 0.57 7.18
C SER A 13 -27.01 -0.34 6.51
N PRO A 14 -26.87 -1.62 6.91
CA PRO A 14 -25.88 -2.52 6.33
C PRO A 14 -26.45 -3.09 5.04
N LYS A 15 -26.24 -2.38 3.93
CA LYS A 15 -26.36 -2.94 2.59
C LYS A 15 -25.22 -2.40 1.74
N SER A 16 -24.00 -2.88 2.01
CA SER A 16 -22.94 -2.83 1.01
C SER A 16 -23.46 -3.54 -0.24
N GLY A 17 -23.52 -2.82 -1.37
CA GLY A 17 -24.08 -3.29 -2.63
C GLY A 17 -23.20 -4.33 -3.36
N LEU A 18 -22.01 -4.63 -2.85
CA LEU A 18 -21.08 -5.61 -3.40
C LEU A 18 -21.42 -7.04 -2.97
N THR A 19 -22.69 -7.44 -3.10
CA THR A 19 -23.14 -8.76 -2.62
C THR A 19 -22.79 -9.92 -3.56
N ASN A 20 -22.20 -9.65 -4.73
CA ASN A 20 -21.91 -10.68 -5.72
C ASN A 20 -20.50 -10.55 -6.33
N ARG A 21 -19.71 -11.60 -6.15
CA ARG A 21 -18.38 -11.85 -6.72
C ARG A 21 -18.22 -11.52 -8.21
N SER A 22 -19.29 -11.69 -8.98
CA SER A 22 -19.31 -11.37 -10.42
C SER A 22 -19.29 -9.87 -10.72
N ASP A 23 -19.66 -9.02 -9.77
CA ASP A 23 -19.63 -7.57 -9.94
C ASP A 23 -18.19 -7.03 -9.73
N LEU A 24 -17.43 -7.53 -8.75
CA LEU A 24 -16.01 -7.14 -8.56
C LEU A 24 -15.12 -7.48 -9.76
N MET A 25 -15.30 -8.65 -10.39
CA MET A 25 -14.63 -9.04 -11.64
C MET A 25 -15.03 -8.15 -12.83
N ARG A 26 -16.26 -7.62 -12.82
CA ARG A 26 -16.71 -6.69 -13.87
C ARG A 26 -16.17 -5.29 -13.67
N LEU A 27 -15.86 -4.89 -12.43
CA LEU A 27 -15.27 -3.58 -12.12
C LEU A 27 -13.84 -3.45 -12.62
N SER A 28 -13.00 -4.49 -12.46
CA SER A 28 -11.67 -4.51 -13.07
C SER A 28 -11.72 -4.48 -14.61
N ALA A 29 -12.74 -5.10 -15.22
CA ALA A 29 -12.90 -5.20 -16.67
C ALA A 29 -13.65 -4.05 -17.35
N ARG A 30 -14.38 -3.19 -16.60
CA ARG A 30 -15.26 -2.15 -17.16
C ARG A 30 -14.65 -0.76 -17.26
N SER A 31 -13.51 -0.45 -16.64
CA SER A 31 -12.96 0.89 -16.77
C SER A 31 -12.50 1.13 -18.24
N PRO A 32 -13.06 2.15 -18.93
CA PRO A 32 -12.74 2.40 -20.34
C PRO A 32 -11.31 2.92 -20.55
N SER A 33 -10.63 3.41 -19.51
CA SER A 33 -9.23 3.86 -19.54
C SER A 33 -8.21 2.71 -19.64
N LEU A 34 -8.54 1.50 -19.15
CA LEU A 34 -7.60 0.35 -19.13
C LEU A 34 -7.47 -0.40 -20.47
N ARG A 35 -8.43 -0.30 -21.40
CA ARG A 35 -8.41 -1.11 -22.64
C ARG A 35 -7.28 -0.74 -23.60
N TRP A 36 -6.82 0.51 -23.59
CA TRP A 36 -5.73 0.96 -24.47
C TRP A 36 -4.33 0.63 -23.92
N LEU A 37 -4.17 0.55 -22.59
CA LEU A 37 -2.90 0.21 -21.92
C LEU A 37 -2.51 -1.27 -22.06
N ARG A 38 -3.48 -2.17 -22.23
CA ARG A 38 -3.25 -3.62 -22.46
C ARG A 38 -2.33 -3.90 -23.66
N HIS A 39 -2.27 -2.99 -24.64
CA HIS A 39 -1.41 -3.15 -25.82
C HIS A 39 0.00 -2.57 -25.67
N VAL A 40 0.24 -1.66 -24.72
CA VAL A 40 1.54 -1.00 -24.57
C VAL A 40 2.50 -1.82 -23.68
N LEU A 41 1.97 -2.50 -22.65
CA LEU A 41 2.77 -3.32 -21.73
C LEU A 41 3.24 -4.66 -22.31
N SER A 42 2.57 -5.19 -23.34
CA SER A 42 2.96 -6.46 -23.98
C SER A 42 4.29 -6.40 -24.74
N PHE A 43 4.85 -5.21 -25.00
CA PHE A 43 6.08 -5.06 -25.80
C PHE A 43 7.35 -4.78 -25.00
N ALA A 44 7.26 -4.48 -23.69
CA ALA A 44 8.42 -4.02 -22.92
C ALA A 44 9.17 -5.15 -22.17
N MET A 45 8.55 -6.29 -21.90
CA MET A 45 9.17 -7.37 -21.11
C MET A 45 10.09 -8.32 -21.88
N LEU A 46 10.21 -8.19 -23.21
CA LEU A 46 10.89 -9.21 -24.04
C LEU A 46 12.36 -8.93 -24.39
N ALA A 47 13.00 -7.94 -23.77
CA ALA A 47 14.34 -7.55 -24.18
C ALA A 47 15.27 -7.07 -23.06
N VAL A 48 15.71 -7.96 -22.17
CA VAL A 48 17.10 -7.94 -21.66
C VAL A 48 17.56 -9.37 -21.33
N PHE A 49 18.31 -9.96 -22.25
CA PHE A 49 19.14 -11.16 -22.03
C PHE A 49 20.61 -10.75 -22.23
N PHE A 50 21.48 -11.24 -21.36
CA PHE A 50 22.96 -11.18 -21.36
C PHE A 50 23.65 -9.87 -20.94
N ALA A 51 24.25 -9.87 -19.75
CA ALA A 51 25.69 -9.59 -19.57
C ALA A 51 26.18 -9.85 -18.11
N SER A 52 26.93 -10.94 -17.95
CA SER A 52 28.18 -11.10 -17.17
C SER A 52 28.42 -10.28 -15.88
N ALA A 53 28.49 -11.01 -14.75
CA ALA A 53 29.18 -10.59 -13.53
C ALA A 53 30.71 -10.60 -13.67
N PRO A 54 31.43 -9.88 -12.79
CA PRO A 54 32.62 -10.43 -12.15
C PRO A 54 32.57 -10.30 -10.61
N PRO A 55 33.37 -11.11 -9.90
CA PRO A 55 33.25 -11.30 -8.45
C PRO A 55 34.02 -10.23 -7.68
N LEU A 56 33.58 -9.93 -6.45
CA LEU A 56 34.38 -9.15 -5.51
C LEU A 56 34.49 -9.87 -4.16
N SER A 57 35.73 -9.81 -3.69
CA SER A 57 36.42 -10.47 -2.60
C SER A 57 35.86 -10.26 -1.20
N THR A 58 36.03 -11.30 -0.38
CA THR A 58 36.10 -11.29 1.08
C THR A 58 37.23 -10.41 1.60
N ASP A 59 36.97 -9.61 2.65
CA ASP A 59 37.86 -9.58 3.80
C ASP A 59 37.19 -9.02 5.07
N GLN A 60 37.71 -9.51 6.20
CA GLN A 60 37.20 -9.43 7.57
C GLN A 60 37.62 -8.16 8.32
N ALA A 61 37.13 -8.07 9.58
CA ALA A 61 37.60 -7.29 10.75
C ALA A 61 36.68 -6.13 11.13
N THR A 62 36.30 -5.88 12.38
CA THR A 62 36.74 -6.42 13.68
C THR A 62 35.72 -6.03 14.75
N ALA A 63 35.60 -6.88 15.77
CA ALA A 63 34.81 -6.66 16.98
C ALA A 63 35.32 -5.47 17.81
N ALA A 64 34.41 -4.67 18.35
CA ALA A 64 34.69 -3.76 19.44
C ALA A 64 33.58 -3.88 20.51
N THR A 65 34.04 -4.14 21.73
CA THR A 65 33.31 -4.41 22.96
C THR A 65 32.49 -3.20 23.41
N ARG A 66 31.22 -3.40 23.81
CA ARG A 66 30.35 -2.36 24.38
C ARG A 66 30.20 -2.57 25.88
N GLU A 67 30.52 -1.52 26.61
CA GLU A 67 30.43 -1.36 28.07
C GLU A 67 28.96 -1.19 28.50
N GLU A 68 28.59 -1.83 29.60
CA GLU A 68 27.25 -1.87 30.20
C GLU A 68 26.90 -0.61 31.01
N LEU A 69 25.58 -0.44 31.24
CA LEU A 69 24.81 0.40 32.20
C LEU A 69 24.07 1.63 31.62
N PRO A 70 22.89 1.98 32.21
CA PRO A 70 21.79 1.11 32.62
C PRO A 70 20.41 1.62 32.12
N GLU A 71 19.41 0.73 32.27
CA GLU A 71 17.97 0.89 32.05
C GLU A 71 17.33 2.19 32.57
N GLN A 72 16.38 2.71 31.76
CA GLN A 72 15.08 3.34 32.09
C GLN A 72 14.60 4.02 30.79
N SER A 73 13.39 3.86 30.25
CA SER A 73 12.12 3.30 30.71
C SER A 73 11.29 2.91 29.48
N GLU A 74 10.89 1.64 29.39
CA GLU A 74 9.96 1.11 28.38
C GLU A 74 8.51 1.35 28.83
N GLU A 75 7.77 2.17 28.07
CA GLU A 75 6.30 2.19 28.09
C GLU A 75 5.86 2.80 26.74
N ASP A 76 5.76 1.94 25.72
CA ASP A 76 4.82 2.02 24.59
C ASP A 76 5.15 0.93 23.55
N GLN A 77 4.91 -0.32 23.95
CA GLN A 77 4.88 -1.48 23.06
C GLN A 77 3.53 -2.17 23.27
N VAL A 78 2.47 -1.65 22.64
CA VAL A 78 1.24 -2.43 22.47
C VAL A 78 1.55 -3.51 21.44
N SER A 79 1.72 -4.74 21.92
CA SER A 79 2.10 -5.87 21.10
C SER A 79 0.93 -6.33 20.23
N GLU A 80 1.08 -6.13 18.92
CA GLU A 80 0.28 -6.80 17.91
C GLU A 80 0.96 -8.15 17.60
N GLN A 81 0.89 -9.09 18.55
CA GLN A 81 1.39 -10.45 18.39
C GLN A 81 0.30 -11.34 17.80
N GLN A 82 0.29 -11.41 16.46
CA GLN A 82 -0.52 -12.37 15.72
C GLN A 82 0.10 -13.77 15.75
N ALA A 83 -0.76 -14.79 15.73
CA ALA A 83 -0.37 -16.19 15.61
C ALA A 83 0.28 -16.44 14.24
N LEU A 84 1.57 -16.79 14.28
CA LEU A 84 2.40 -17.11 13.12
C LEU A 84 1.93 -18.41 12.45
N VAL A 85 1.39 -18.32 11.24
CA VAL A 85 1.50 -19.43 10.28
C VAL A 85 2.85 -19.28 9.60
N PRO A 86 3.75 -20.29 9.64
CA PRO A 86 5.06 -20.17 9.00
C PRO A 86 4.92 -19.90 7.50
N TYR A 87 5.61 -18.86 7.02
CA TYR A 87 5.61 -18.41 5.63
C TYR A 87 5.89 -19.52 4.61
N ASP A 88 6.79 -20.45 4.94
CA ASP A 88 7.13 -21.61 4.09
C ASP A 88 5.90 -22.48 3.74
N VAL A 89 4.86 -22.49 4.57
CA VAL A 89 3.65 -23.31 4.35
C VAL A 89 2.68 -22.64 3.37
N MET A 90 2.71 -21.31 3.25
CA MET A 90 1.83 -20.55 2.36
C MET A 90 2.33 -20.49 0.91
N GLN A 91 3.65 -20.53 0.69
CA GLN A 91 4.24 -20.35 -0.63
C GLN A 91 4.01 -21.55 -1.57
N ASP A 92 4.06 -22.79 -1.09
CA ASP A 92 4.05 -23.97 -1.97
C ASP A 92 2.73 -24.14 -2.74
N PRO A 93 1.54 -24.02 -2.10
CA PRO A 93 0.26 -24.05 -2.81
C PRO A 93 0.06 -22.83 -3.71
N LEU A 94 0.46 -21.64 -3.23
CA LEU A 94 0.31 -20.38 -3.98
C LEU A 94 1.17 -20.39 -5.24
N LEU A 95 2.41 -20.85 -5.14
CA LEU A 95 3.34 -20.96 -6.27
C LEU A 95 2.79 -21.90 -7.34
N THR A 96 2.28 -23.06 -6.94
CA THR A 96 1.64 -24.01 -7.86
C THR A 96 0.45 -23.38 -8.58
N LEU A 97 -0.40 -22.65 -7.85
CA LEU A 97 -1.54 -21.94 -8.43
C LEU A 97 -1.09 -20.86 -9.41
N MET A 98 -0.11 -20.04 -9.04
CA MET A 98 0.44 -18.99 -9.89
C MET A 98 1.06 -19.53 -11.18
N GLN A 99 1.74 -20.68 -11.12
CA GLN A 99 2.30 -21.35 -12.30
C GLN A 99 1.22 -21.89 -13.25
N GLY A 100 0.02 -22.16 -12.75
CA GLY A 100 -1.12 -22.63 -13.55
C GLY A 100 -1.94 -21.51 -14.20
N LEU A 101 -1.69 -20.24 -13.88
CA LEU A 101 -2.42 -19.11 -14.44
C LEU A 101 -2.02 -18.85 -15.90
N ASP A 102 -2.99 -18.44 -16.71
CA ASP A 102 -2.68 -17.85 -18.01
C ASP A 102 -2.06 -16.46 -17.86
N SER A 103 -1.45 -15.95 -18.94
CA SER A 103 -0.76 -14.66 -18.90
C SER A 103 -1.67 -13.48 -18.57
N GLU A 104 -2.96 -13.54 -18.92
CA GLU A 104 -3.89 -12.45 -18.62
C GLU A 104 -4.16 -12.40 -17.11
N THR A 105 -4.48 -13.56 -16.53
CA THR A 105 -4.76 -13.71 -15.11
C THR A 105 -3.52 -13.46 -14.25
N SER A 106 -2.34 -13.90 -14.69
CA SER A 106 -1.08 -13.56 -14.02
C SER A 106 -0.85 -12.06 -13.98
N ASN A 107 -1.11 -11.34 -15.08
CA ASN A 107 -0.97 -9.89 -15.12
C ASN A 107 -1.96 -9.20 -14.17
N GLU A 108 -3.21 -9.64 -14.12
CA GLU A 108 -4.21 -9.12 -13.18
C GLU A 108 -3.79 -9.33 -11.73
N LEU A 109 -3.29 -10.53 -11.38
CA LEU A 109 -2.76 -10.83 -10.06
C LEU A 109 -1.61 -9.88 -9.69
N PHE A 110 -0.64 -9.70 -10.58
CA PHE A 110 0.51 -8.84 -10.30
C PHE A 110 0.12 -7.37 -10.18
N VAL A 111 -0.83 -6.89 -11.00
CA VAL A 111 -1.38 -5.53 -10.87
C VAL A 111 -2.15 -5.36 -9.56
N PHE A 112 -2.91 -6.36 -9.13
CA PHE A 112 -3.58 -6.37 -7.83
C PHE A 112 -2.56 -6.29 -6.68
N VAL A 113 -1.52 -7.14 -6.70
CA VAL A 113 -0.44 -7.13 -5.70
C VAL A 113 0.26 -5.76 -5.67
N ALA A 114 0.61 -5.19 -6.83
CA ALA A 114 1.26 -3.88 -6.87
C ALA A 114 0.35 -2.75 -6.37
N GLY A 115 -0.95 -2.77 -6.73
CA GLY A 115 -1.92 -1.78 -6.25
C GLY A 115 -2.03 -1.77 -4.74
N ASN A 116 -2.20 -2.94 -4.11
CA ASN A 116 -2.28 -3.02 -2.65
C ASN A 116 -0.93 -2.66 -1.98
N SER A 117 0.19 -3.09 -2.57
CA SER A 117 1.53 -2.72 -2.09
C SER A 117 1.79 -1.22 -2.15
N TYR A 118 1.30 -0.53 -3.19
CA TYR A 118 1.39 0.92 -3.34
C TYR A 118 0.72 1.63 -2.14
N PHE A 119 -0.47 1.20 -1.75
CA PHE A 119 -1.18 1.74 -0.59
C PHE A 119 -0.45 1.45 0.73
N ALA A 120 0.01 0.21 0.92
CA ALA A 120 0.73 -0.20 2.12
C ALA A 120 1.98 0.67 2.33
N VAL A 121 2.79 0.84 1.28
CA VAL A 121 4.01 1.65 1.33
C VAL A 121 3.70 3.13 1.58
N HIS A 122 2.70 3.71 0.91
CA HIS A 122 2.31 5.11 1.16
C HIS A 122 1.79 5.35 2.58
N ARG A 123 1.09 4.38 3.18
CA ARG A 123 0.68 4.49 4.59
C ARG A 123 1.87 4.45 5.55
N GLN A 124 2.89 3.62 5.29
CA GLN A 124 4.11 3.66 6.10
C GLN A 124 4.93 4.94 5.84
N MET A 125 4.92 5.45 4.61
CA MET A 125 5.53 6.74 4.28
C MET A 125 4.86 7.91 5.02
N ALA A 126 3.55 7.85 5.24
CA ALA A 126 2.87 8.82 6.10
C ALA A 126 3.44 8.82 7.53
N LYS A 127 3.73 7.64 8.11
CA LYS A 127 4.41 7.54 9.41
C LYS A 127 5.83 8.12 9.35
N ALA A 128 6.56 7.85 8.26
CA ALA A 128 7.89 8.39 8.06
C ALA A 128 7.89 9.93 8.04
N VAL A 129 6.96 10.54 7.31
CA VAL A 129 6.77 12.00 7.24
C VAL A 129 6.49 12.60 8.62
N ILE A 130 5.53 12.05 9.37
CA ILE A 130 5.18 12.55 10.71
C ILE A 130 6.40 12.49 11.63
N SER A 131 7.07 11.34 11.68
CA SER A 131 8.20 11.11 12.59
C SER A 131 9.45 11.92 12.22
N SER A 132 9.79 11.98 10.93
CA SER A 132 11.01 12.64 10.45
C SER A 132 10.94 14.16 10.51
N PHE A 133 9.73 14.74 10.44
CA PHE A 133 9.51 16.18 10.54
C PHE A 133 9.01 16.60 11.93
N ALA A 134 8.97 15.69 12.90
CA ALA A 134 8.51 15.93 14.26
C ALA A 134 7.15 16.67 14.30
N LEU A 135 6.23 16.28 13.41
CA LEU A 135 4.91 16.91 13.32
C LEU A 135 4.08 16.50 14.55
N SER A 136 3.50 17.48 15.25
CA SER A 136 2.70 17.25 16.46
C SER A 136 1.49 16.37 16.14
N SER A 137 1.33 15.27 16.89
CA SER A 137 0.25 14.28 16.68
C SER A 137 -0.94 14.51 17.60
N GLU A 138 -1.48 15.73 17.70
CA GLU A 138 -2.79 15.97 18.37
C GLU A 138 -3.98 15.39 17.57
N LEU A 139 -3.70 14.72 16.44
CA LEU A 139 -4.67 14.19 15.50
C LEU A 139 -4.89 12.69 15.73
N ASP A 140 -6.09 12.19 15.39
CA ASP A 140 -6.40 10.76 15.31
C ASP A 140 -5.35 10.07 14.41
N PRO A 141 -4.51 9.17 14.94
CA PRO A 141 -3.40 8.59 14.18
C PRO A 141 -3.85 7.87 12.92
N SER A 142 -4.97 7.15 12.95
CA SER A 142 -5.40 6.36 11.79
C SER A 142 -5.88 7.26 10.65
N ARG A 143 -6.72 8.26 11.00
CA ARG A 143 -7.21 9.28 10.07
C ARG A 143 -6.08 10.08 9.45
N THR A 144 -5.13 10.52 10.28
CA THR A 144 -3.97 11.30 9.86
C THR A 144 -3.15 10.56 8.81
N LEU A 145 -2.89 9.27 9.03
CA LEU A 145 -2.13 8.45 8.10
C LEU A 145 -2.84 8.25 6.75
N ASP A 146 -4.15 8.06 6.75
CA ASP A 146 -4.92 7.95 5.50
C ASP A 146 -4.96 9.27 4.73
N GLU A 147 -5.10 10.40 5.43
CA GLU A 147 -5.08 11.73 4.81
C GLU A 147 -3.73 12.03 4.16
N ILE A 148 -2.61 11.79 4.85
CA ILE A 148 -1.27 11.97 4.27
C ILE A 148 -1.07 11.01 3.09
N ALA A 149 -1.39 9.73 3.25
CA ALA A 149 -1.21 8.75 2.19
C ALA A 149 -2.04 9.11 0.95
N ALA A 150 -3.30 9.53 1.12
CA ALA A 150 -4.15 9.98 0.02
C ALA A 150 -3.56 11.20 -0.71
N VAL A 151 -3.05 12.19 0.04
CA VAL A 151 -2.40 13.37 -0.53
C VAL A 151 -1.13 12.98 -1.30
N GLN A 152 -0.28 12.12 -0.73
CA GLN A 152 0.94 11.63 -1.39
C GLN A 152 0.62 10.91 -2.70
N MET A 153 -0.30 9.96 -2.65
CA MET A 153 -0.73 9.17 -3.80
C MET A 153 -1.36 10.03 -4.90
N SER A 154 -2.19 11.01 -4.51
CA SER A 154 -2.88 11.91 -5.45
C SER A 154 -2.00 13.03 -6.00
N SER A 155 -0.82 13.25 -5.42
CA SER A 155 0.11 14.29 -5.91
C SER A 155 0.75 13.92 -7.24
N PHE A 156 0.59 12.67 -7.69
CA PHE A 156 1.08 12.17 -8.96
C PHE A 156 -0.08 11.62 -9.77
N SER A 157 -0.05 11.89 -11.07
CA SER A 157 -1.04 11.37 -12.01
C SER A 157 -0.36 10.68 -13.17
N GLY A 158 -1.11 9.81 -13.83
CA GLY A 158 -0.69 9.10 -15.02
C GLY A 158 -1.25 7.68 -15.06
N PRO A 159 -1.25 7.03 -16.24
CA PRO A 159 -1.94 5.77 -16.44
C PRO A 159 -1.51 4.63 -15.50
N GLY A 160 -0.22 4.59 -15.15
CA GLY A 160 0.30 3.60 -14.19
C GLY A 160 -0.17 3.86 -12.76
N ILE A 161 -0.31 5.13 -12.36
CA ILE A 161 -0.78 5.49 -11.01
C ILE A 161 -2.28 5.22 -10.89
N GLU A 162 -3.09 5.62 -11.88
CA GLU A 162 -4.53 5.32 -11.92
C GLU A 162 -4.79 3.80 -11.81
N LEU A 163 -3.96 2.99 -12.49
CA LEU A 163 -4.03 1.53 -12.41
C LEU A 163 -3.77 1.02 -10.98
N PHE A 164 -2.74 1.53 -10.30
CA PHE A 164 -2.43 1.14 -8.92
C PHE A 164 -3.48 1.66 -7.92
N LEU A 165 -3.98 2.89 -8.10
CA LEU A 165 -5.04 3.45 -7.28
C LEU A 165 -6.31 2.61 -7.37
N SER A 166 -6.73 2.29 -8.60
CA SER A 166 -7.95 1.52 -8.81
C SER A 166 -7.84 0.11 -8.24
N ASN A 167 -6.73 -0.59 -8.51
CA ASN A 167 -6.55 -1.96 -8.02
C ASN A 167 -6.27 -2.03 -6.52
N GLY A 168 -5.60 -1.03 -5.95
CA GLY A 168 -5.44 -0.91 -4.50
C GLY A 168 -6.77 -0.67 -3.79
N LEU A 169 -7.65 0.19 -4.34
CA LEU A 169 -8.99 0.39 -3.79
C LEU A 169 -9.86 -0.87 -3.89
N ILE A 170 -9.91 -1.50 -5.08
CA ILE A 170 -10.64 -2.77 -5.25
C ILE A 170 -10.14 -3.83 -4.27
N GLY A 171 -8.82 -3.96 -4.15
CA GLY A 171 -8.21 -4.93 -3.24
C GLY A 171 -8.54 -4.68 -1.77
N ARG A 172 -8.44 -3.44 -1.30
CA ARG A 172 -8.76 -3.12 0.10
C ARG A 172 -10.21 -3.45 0.47
N PHE A 173 -11.16 -3.10 -0.39
CA PHE A 173 -12.58 -3.43 -0.14
C PHE A 173 -12.83 -4.93 -0.22
N ALA A 174 -12.24 -5.63 -1.19
CA ALA A 174 -12.42 -7.07 -1.30
C ALA A 174 -11.76 -7.85 -0.15
N LEU A 175 -10.57 -7.43 0.32
CA LEU A 175 -9.88 -8.03 1.47
C LEU A 175 -10.60 -7.73 2.78
N GLN A 176 -11.18 -6.53 2.92
CA GLN A 176 -12.06 -6.20 4.03
C GLN A 176 -13.28 -7.11 4.06
N ASP A 177 -13.97 -7.32 2.93
CA ASP A 177 -15.12 -8.22 2.87
C ASP A 177 -14.74 -9.64 3.29
N VAL A 178 -13.56 -10.14 2.90
CA VAL A 178 -13.05 -11.43 3.39
C VAL A 178 -12.86 -11.43 4.90
N ALA A 179 -12.19 -10.41 5.43
CA ALA A 179 -11.96 -10.28 6.88
C ALA A 179 -13.27 -10.16 7.67
N ASP A 180 -14.30 -9.53 7.10
CA ASP A 180 -15.63 -9.41 7.69
C ASP A 180 -16.39 -10.74 7.73
N ASN A 181 -16.13 -11.64 6.77
CA ASN A 181 -16.84 -12.89 6.60
C ASN A 181 -16.09 -14.14 7.11
N ASP A 182 -14.85 -14.03 7.60
CA ASP A 182 -14.00 -15.18 7.99
C ASP A 182 -14.45 -15.93 9.26
N GLY A 183 -15.67 -15.73 9.77
CA GLY A 183 -16.28 -16.53 10.84
C GLY A 183 -15.54 -16.51 12.19
N ALA A 184 -14.42 -15.78 12.31
CA ALA A 184 -13.73 -15.54 13.55
C ALA A 184 -14.66 -14.74 14.46
N ASN A 185 -15.02 -15.34 15.60
CA ASN A 185 -15.88 -14.71 16.60
C ASN A 185 -15.43 -13.27 16.87
N ASP A 186 -16.38 -12.34 16.92
CA ASP A 186 -16.24 -10.88 17.08
C ASP A 186 -15.18 -10.43 18.11
N ALA A 187 -14.86 -11.27 19.10
CA ALA A 187 -13.87 -11.04 20.14
C ALA A 187 -12.39 -11.26 19.73
N GLY A 188 -12.10 -11.69 18.50
CA GLY A 188 -10.74 -11.99 18.02
C GLY A 188 -10.39 -11.37 16.66
N LYS A 189 -11.25 -10.51 16.11
CA LYS A 189 -11.01 -9.83 14.84
C LYS A 189 -9.93 -8.77 15.02
N VAL A 190 -8.69 -9.10 14.70
CA VAL A 190 -7.62 -8.11 14.59
C VAL A 190 -7.88 -7.31 13.32
N THR A 191 -8.45 -6.12 13.47
CA THR A 191 -8.65 -5.20 12.36
C THR A 191 -7.32 -4.53 12.03
N SER A 192 -6.73 -4.88 10.89
CA SER A 192 -5.69 -4.03 10.31
C SER A 192 -6.35 -2.78 9.73
N PRO A 193 -5.66 -1.62 9.66
CA PRO A 193 -6.21 -0.45 8.96
C PRO A 193 -6.54 -0.69 7.49
N GLU A 194 -5.96 -1.72 6.87
CA GLU A 194 -6.24 -2.13 5.48
C GLU A 194 -7.60 -2.84 5.35
N THR A 195 -8.13 -3.36 6.46
CA THR A 195 -9.42 -4.06 6.59
C THR A 195 -10.43 -3.29 7.44
N ASP A 196 -10.15 -2.02 7.77
CA ASP A 196 -11.08 -1.17 8.52
C ASP A 196 -12.03 -0.43 7.57
N GLU A 197 -13.32 -0.70 7.69
CA GLU A 197 -14.35 -0.17 6.79
C GLU A 197 -14.42 1.37 6.80
N LEU A 198 -14.24 2.00 7.97
CA LEU A 198 -14.28 3.46 8.07
C LEU A 198 -13.03 4.09 7.44
N ALA A 199 -11.85 3.53 7.68
CA ALA A 199 -10.59 3.95 7.06
C ALA A 199 -10.66 3.79 5.53
N ASN A 200 -11.12 2.64 5.04
CA ASN A 200 -11.24 2.36 3.61
C ASN A 200 -12.23 3.31 2.92
N ARG A 201 -13.40 3.59 3.52
CA ARG A 201 -14.34 4.59 2.99
C ARG A 201 -13.77 6.00 2.99
N ARG A 202 -13.06 6.40 4.06
CA ARG A 202 -12.43 7.72 4.13
C ARG A 202 -11.37 7.87 3.03
N LEU A 203 -10.50 6.87 2.90
CA LEU A 203 -9.47 6.86 1.87
C LEU A 203 -10.06 6.87 0.45
N LEU A 204 -11.12 6.09 0.21
CA LEU A 204 -11.86 6.10 -1.05
C LEU A 204 -12.40 7.50 -1.36
N CYS A 205 -13.01 8.17 -0.39
CA CYS A 205 -13.51 9.54 -0.58
C CYS A 205 -12.37 10.52 -0.86
N LEU A 206 -11.25 10.45 -0.14
CA LEU A 206 -10.12 11.35 -0.38
C LEU A 206 -9.52 11.17 -1.79
N LEU A 207 -9.37 9.93 -2.26
CA LEU A 207 -8.85 9.63 -3.60
C LEU A 207 -9.86 9.96 -4.70
N ALA A 208 -11.15 9.66 -4.52
CA ALA A 208 -12.18 10.07 -5.47
C ALA A 208 -12.30 11.59 -5.55
N GLY A 209 -12.16 12.29 -4.42
CA GLY A 209 -12.18 13.75 -4.35
C GLY A 209 -10.99 14.42 -5.05
N SER A 210 -9.84 13.75 -5.13
CA SER A 210 -8.66 14.25 -5.83
C SER A 210 -8.76 14.10 -7.35
N ASP A 211 -9.44 13.06 -7.83
CA ASP A 211 -9.72 12.83 -9.25
C ASP A 211 -11.11 12.21 -9.45
N MET A 212 -12.12 13.08 -9.45
CA MET A 212 -13.52 12.67 -9.64
C MET A 212 -13.78 12.04 -11.02
N ILE A 213 -12.97 12.39 -12.03
CA ILE A 213 -13.14 11.86 -13.39
C ILE A 213 -12.59 10.43 -13.47
N GLY A 214 -11.40 10.19 -12.90
CA GLY A 214 -10.75 8.88 -12.92
C GLY A 214 -11.31 7.89 -11.90
N LEU A 215 -11.73 8.37 -10.72
CA LEU A 215 -12.03 7.52 -9.57
C LEU A 215 -13.46 7.66 -9.02
N GLY A 216 -14.26 8.63 -9.49
CA GLY A 216 -15.62 8.85 -9.02
C GLY A 216 -16.54 7.65 -9.28
N ASP A 217 -16.55 7.13 -10.51
CA ASP A 217 -17.35 5.94 -10.86
C ASP A 217 -16.90 4.71 -10.06
N LEU A 218 -15.59 4.53 -9.88
CA LEU A 218 -15.05 3.45 -9.06
C LEU A 218 -15.53 3.56 -7.60
N ALA A 219 -15.63 4.78 -7.04
CA ALA A 219 -16.14 4.96 -5.69
C ALA A 219 -17.60 4.53 -5.56
N LEU A 220 -18.45 4.89 -6.53
CA LEU A 220 -19.85 4.44 -6.57
C LEU A 220 -19.94 2.92 -6.70
N ASP A 221 -19.13 2.36 -7.59
CA ASP A 221 -19.05 0.92 -7.84
C ASP A 221 -18.60 0.14 -6.59
N LEU A 222 -17.70 0.71 -5.78
CA LEU A 222 -17.29 0.17 -4.48
C LEU A 222 -18.30 0.44 -3.35
N GLY A 223 -19.48 0.98 -3.67
CA GLY A 223 -20.58 1.18 -2.74
C GLY A 223 -20.52 2.48 -1.94
N PHE A 224 -19.72 3.47 -2.36
CA PHE A 224 -19.75 4.80 -1.75
C PHE A 224 -21.10 5.49 -2.04
N PRO A 225 -21.76 6.11 -1.04
CA PRO A 225 -23.06 6.74 -1.27
C PRO A 225 -22.96 7.91 -2.26
N ALA A 226 -23.77 7.86 -3.32
CA ALA A 226 -23.77 8.90 -4.37
C ALA A 226 -24.02 10.31 -3.81
N ASP A 227 -24.96 10.44 -2.89
CA ASP A 227 -25.31 11.73 -2.25
C ASP A 227 -24.15 12.33 -1.44
N ASN A 228 -23.16 11.52 -1.06
CA ASN A 228 -22.00 11.95 -0.29
C ASN A 228 -20.76 12.18 -1.18
N LEU A 229 -20.76 11.72 -2.42
CA LEU A 229 -19.58 11.78 -3.30
C LEU A 229 -19.20 13.24 -3.63
N ASP A 230 -20.18 14.13 -3.76
CA ASP A 230 -19.96 15.56 -4.03
C ASP A 230 -19.19 16.29 -2.90
N ALA A 231 -19.17 15.73 -1.69
CA ALA A 231 -18.41 16.30 -0.56
C ALA A 231 -16.94 15.83 -0.53
N CYS A 232 -16.57 14.83 -1.33
CA CYS A 232 -15.23 14.27 -1.36
C CYS A 232 -14.16 15.24 -1.85
N PRO A 233 -14.38 16.08 -2.89
CA PRO A 233 -13.41 17.08 -3.31
C PRO A 233 -13.05 18.08 -2.21
N GLU A 234 -14.04 18.53 -1.42
CA GLU A 234 -13.77 19.43 -0.30
C GLU A 234 -12.95 18.73 0.79
N SER A 235 -13.30 17.48 1.11
CA SER A 235 -12.54 16.67 2.08
C SER A 235 -11.08 16.48 1.66
N TYR A 236 -10.85 16.20 0.38
CA TYR A 236 -9.50 16.10 -0.19
C TYR A 236 -8.75 17.44 -0.11
N LEU A 237 -9.37 18.56 -0.52
CA LEU A 237 -8.73 19.88 -0.47
C LEU A 237 -8.35 20.29 0.95
N GLN A 238 -9.20 20.00 1.95
CA GLN A 238 -8.88 20.27 3.35
C GLN A 238 -7.66 19.46 3.81
N ALA A 239 -7.60 18.16 3.51
CA ALA A 239 -6.44 17.33 3.83
C ALA A 239 -5.19 17.82 3.09
N HIS A 240 -5.31 18.07 1.78
CA HIS A 240 -4.25 18.58 0.94
C HIS A 240 -3.66 19.87 1.50
N ASP A 241 -4.48 20.89 1.77
CA ASP A 241 -4.02 22.20 2.23
C ASP A 241 -3.41 22.15 3.63
N LEU A 242 -3.98 21.33 4.52
CA LEU A 242 -3.40 21.06 5.83
C LEU A 242 -1.99 20.48 5.69
N TRP A 243 -1.84 19.41 4.92
CA TRP A 243 -0.55 18.75 4.74
C TRP A 243 0.44 19.59 3.94
N GLN A 244 -0.05 20.41 3.02
CA GLN A 244 0.78 21.41 2.35
C GLN A 244 1.39 22.40 3.35
N SER A 245 0.57 22.91 4.27
CA SER A 245 1.03 23.86 5.28
C SER A 245 2.01 23.22 6.26
N LEU A 246 1.71 22.00 6.74
CA LEU A 246 2.54 21.31 7.74
C LEU A 246 3.90 20.86 7.20
N THR A 247 3.98 20.57 5.90
CA THR A 247 5.21 20.07 5.27
C THR A 247 5.96 21.14 4.49
N ALA A 248 5.50 22.40 4.48
CA ALA A 248 6.03 23.46 3.63
C ALA A 248 7.55 23.67 3.77
N GLU A 249 8.08 23.62 5.00
CA GLU A 249 9.52 23.79 5.27
C GLU A 249 10.37 22.58 4.88
N HIS A 250 9.73 21.44 4.59
CA HIS A 250 10.36 20.19 4.24
C HIS A 250 10.17 19.83 2.76
N ARG A 251 9.78 20.80 1.92
CA ARG A 251 9.66 20.59 0.48
C ARG A 251 10.98 20.90 -0.23
N PRO A 252 11.32 20.18 -1.31
CA PRO A 252 12.44 20.54 -2.16
C PRO A 252 12.28 21.99 -2.68
N ALA A 253 13.35 22.78 -2.59
CA ALA A 253 13.33 24.20 -2.96
C ALA A 253 13.14 24.47 -4.48
N ASN A 254 13.21 23.44 -5.32
CA ASN A 254 13.01 23.44 -6.79
C ASN A 254 12.69 21.99 -7.26
N ASP A 255 12.47 21.78 -8.57
CA ASP A 255 12.43 20.45 -9.22
C ASP A 255 13.75 19.64 -9.14
N GLN A 256 14.71 20.07 -8.31
CA GLN A 256 15.94 19.33 -8.07
C GLN A 256 15.67 18.22 -7.05
N SER A 257 16.11 17.00 -7.35
CA SER A 257 16.07 15.88 -6.39
C SER A 257 16.70 16.30 -5.07
N ALA A 258 16.11 15.87 -3.96
CA ALA A 258 16.67 16.08 -2.62
C ALA A 258 18.13 15.59 -2.56
N ASP A 259 19.00 16.35 -1.89
CA ASP A 259 20.44 16.04 -1.71
C ASP A 259 20.69 14.63 -1.11
N HIS A 260 19.70 14.08 -0.41
CA HIS A 260 19.72 12.78 0.27
C HIS A 260 18.60 11.85 -0.20
N GLY A 261 18.27 11.87 -1.50
CA GLY A 261 17.12 11.17 -2.06
C GLY A 261 16.86 9.74 -1.56
N VAL A 262 15.62 9.30 -1.66
CA VAL A 262 15.11 8.03 -1.13
C VAL A 262 15.87 6.87 -1.76
N LYS A 263 16.61 6.15 -0.91
CA LYS A 263 17.33 4.94 -1.29
C LYS A 263 16.36 3.78 -1.43
N VAL A 264 16.56 2.91 -2.40
CA VAL A 264 15.79 1.67 -2.56
C VAL A 264 16.72 0.46 -2.42
N ILE A 265 16.33 -0.50 -1.57
CA ILE A 265 17.05 -1.76 -1.35
C ILE A 265 16.08 -2.93 -1.61
N LEU A 266 16.45 -3.83 -2.52
CA LEU A 266 15.66 -5.01 -2.83
C LEU A 266 16.48 -6.23 -2.47
N ASP A 267 16.18 -6.82 -1.31
CA ASP A 267 16.77 -8.07 -0.82
C ASP A 267 15.73 -9.18 -0.95
N THR A 268 15.33 -9.41 -2.20
CA THR A 268 14.29 -10.37 -2.58
C THR A 268 14.88 -11.51 -3.39
N SER A 269 14.23 -12.68 -3.33
CA SER A 269 14.69 -13.87 -4.06
C SER A 269 14.29 -13.82 -5.53
N ASP A 270 15.23 -14.01 -6.44
CA ASP A 270 14.95 -14.12 -7.89
C ASP A 270 14.18 -15.41 -8.25
N GLU A 271 14.22 -16.42 -7.38
CA GLU A 271 13.47 -17.68 -7.53
C GLU A 271 12.01 -17.59 -7.04
N ASP A 272 11.67 -16.53 -6.30
CA ASP A 272 10.29 -16.28 -5.87
C ASP A 272 9.61 -15.36 -6.90
N PRO A 273 8.53 -15.79 -7.57
CA PRO A 273 7.85 -14.95 -8.57
C PRO A 273 7.40 -13.59 -8.03
N LEU A 274 7.01 -13.50 -6.75
CA LEU A 274 6.60 -12.23 -6.14
C LEU A 274 7.80 -11.34 -5.80
N GLY A 275 8.89 -11.95 -5.31
CA GLY A 275 10.17 -11.29 -5.05
C GLY A 275 10.82 -10.76 -6.33
N LEU A 276 10.75 -11.52 -7.42
CA LEU A 276 11.18 -11.09 -8.75
C LEU A 276 10.26 -9.99 -9.30
N PHE A 277 8.93 -10.13 -9.14
CA PHE A 277 7.97 -9.13 -9.58
C PHE A 277 8.20 -7.75 -8.94
N ILE A 278 8.36 -7.68 -7.61
CA ILE A 278 8.56 -6.38 -6.94
C ILE A 278 9.86 -5.70 -7.41
N LYS A 279 10.87 -6.50 -7.77
CA LYS A 279 12.14 -6.02 -8.32
C LYS A 279 11.99 -5.51 -9.74
N GLU A 280 11.41 -6.29 -10.64
CA GLU A 280 11.27 -5.97 -12.05
C GLU A 280 10.20 -4.90 -12.33
N SER A 281 9.15 -4.83 -11.51
CA SER A 281 8.10 -3.80 -11.65
C SER A 281 8.61 -2.38 -11.42
N GLY A 282 9.73 -2.23 -10.70
CA GLY A 282 10.26 -0.93 -10.31
C GLY A 282 9.34 -0.14 -9.38
N LEU A 283 8.36 -0.79 -8.73
CA LEU A 283 7.34 -0.14 -7.89
C LEU A 283 7.98 0.72 -6.80
N LEU A 284 8.88 0.16 -5.98
CA LEU A 284 9.53 0.91 -4.89
C LEU A 284 10.44 2.03 -5.42
N HIS A 285 11.09 1.84 -6.57
CA HIS A 285 11.87 2.91 -7.21
C HIS A 285 10.98 4.05 -7.70
N MET A 286 9.80 3.74 -8.22
CA MET A 286 8.81 4.73 -8.62
C MET A 286 8.30 5.51 -7.40
N ILE A 287 7.92 4.82 -6.32
CA ILE A 287 7.49 5.47 -5.08
C ILE A 287 8.62 6.33 -4.50
N GLY A 288 9.86 5.84 -4.45
CA GLY A 288 11.00 6.62 -3.96
C GLY A 288 11.17 7.93 -4.70
N ARG A 289 11.10 7.92 -6.05
CA ARG A 289 11.16 9.13 -6.87
C ARG A 289 9.96 10.07 -6.66
N GLN A 290 8.78 9.53 -6.37
CA GLN A 290 7.60 10.33 -6.02
C GLN A 290 7.84 11.06 -4.71
N ILE A 291 8.27 10.34 -3.68
CA ILE A 291 8.53 10.88 -2.36
C ILE A 291 9.64 11.93 -2.37
N ASP A 292 10.72 11.71 -3.15
CA ASP A 292 11.79 12.69 -3.36
C ASP A 292 11.34 14.02 -3.95
N LYS A 293 10.23 14.02 -4.69
CA LYS A 293 9.64 15.24 -5.25
C LYS A 293 8.72 15.93 -4.26
N LEU A 294 8.14 15.20 -3.32
CA LEU A 294 7.25 15.77 -2.31
C LEU A 294 8.01 16.34 -1.12
N TYR A 295 9.09 15.68 -0.71
CA TYR A 295 9.75 15.95 0.56
C TYR A 295 11.27 15.90 0.48
N GLN A 296 11.91 16.74 1.29
CA GLN A 296 13.34 16.75 1.55
C GLN A 296 13.57 16.22 2.97
N PHE A 297 13.89 14.92 3.08
CA PHE A 297 14.23 14.30 4.36
C PHE A 297 15.63 14.74 4.82
N PRO A 298 15.77 15.35 6.02
CA PRO A 298 17.05 15.89 6.48
C PRO A 298 18.17 14.86 6.55
N GLU A 299 17.83 13.61 6.86
CA GLU A 299 18.81 12.54 7.08
C GLU A 299 18.62 11.36 6.13
N GLY A 300 17.93 11.59 5.02
CA GLY A 300 17.57 10.57 4.04
C GLY A 300 16.52 9.57 4.55
N LEU A 301 16.09 8.69 3.64
CA LEU A 301 15.11 7.63 3.91
C LEU A 301 15.39 6.44 3.00
N THR A 302 15.11 5.23 3.48
CA THR A 302 15.20 4.00 2.69
C THR A 302 13.83 3.37 2.50
N LEU A 303 13.54 2.92 1.28
CA LEU A 303 12.49 1.94 1.00
C LEU A 303 13.15 0.59 0.77
N SER A 304 12.62 -0.47 1.39
CA SER A 304 13.11 -1.81 1.12
C SER A 304 12.02 -2.85 0.93
N ALA A 305 12.38 -3.89 0.18
CA ALA A 305 11.64 -5.14 0.12
C ALA A 305 12.55 -6.30 0.54
N ARG A 306 12.07 -7.14 1.46
CA ARG A 306 12.81 -8.30 1.99
C ARG A 306 11.87 -9.30 2.65
N ARG A 307 12.39 -10.47 3.03
CA ARG A 307 11.69 -11.39 3.94
C ARG A 307 11.71 -10.89 5.38
N CYS A 308 10.56 -10.96 6.03
CA CYS A 308 10.41 -10.50 7.42
C CYS A 308 9.92 -11.61 8.37
N GLY A 309 9.43 -12.73 7.86
CA GLY A 309 8.74 -13.77 8.62
C GLY A 309 7.29 -13.42 9.01
N THR A 310 6.78 -12.25 8.62
CA THR A 310 5.38 -11.83 8.88
C THR A 310 4.82 -11.00 7.72
N PRO A 311 3.52 -11.15 7.36
CA PRO A 311 2.89 -10.43 6.24
C PRO A 311 2.53 -8.99 6.62
N ARG A 312 3.53 -8.12 6.70
CA ARG A 312 3.34 -6.71 7.11
C ARG A 312 4.13 -5.74 6.25
N SER A 313 3.74 -4.48 6.34
CA SER A 313 4.60 -3.34 5.99
C SER A 313 4.78 -2.49 7.24
N TYR A 314 5.95 -1.90 7.42
CA TYR A 314 6.19 -1.07 8.59
C TYR A 314 7.20 0.05 8.31
N TRP A 315 7.13 1.09 9.13
CA TRP A 315 8.14 2.14 9.24
C TRP A 315 9.01 1.86 10.46
N ASP A 316 10.32 1.83 10.27
CA ASP A 316 11.33 1.78 11.32
C ASP A 316 11.97 3.17 11.46
N ALA A 317 11.70 3.83 12.58
CA ALA A 317 12.20 5.16 12.86
C ALA A 317 13.70 5.20 13.23
N GLU A 318 14.25 4.10 13.75
CA GLU A 318 15.66 4.02 14.14
C GLU A 318 16.55 3.95 12.90
N THR A 319 16.18 3.10 11.94
CA THR A 319 16.92 2.92 10.69
C THR A 319 16.45 3.82 9.55
N ARG A 320 15.32 4.53 9.74
CA ARG A 320 14.64 5.37 8.75
C ARG A 320 14.30 4.60 7.48
N GLU A 321 13.70 3.44 7.70
CA GLU A 321 13.40 2.46 6.67
C GLU A 321 11.90 2.17 6.62
N VAL A 322 11.28 2.33 5.45
CA VAL A 322 9.98 1.70 5.16
C VAL A 322 10.24 0.33 4.55
N VAL A 323 9.75 -0.71 5.23
CA VAL A 323 9.96 -2.10 4.84
C VAL A 323 8.66 -2.69 4.32
N LEU A 324 8.72 -3.27 3.11
CA LEU A 324 7.67 -4.07 2.49
C LEU A 324 8.06 -5.54 2.54
N CYS A 325 7.37 -6.33 3.35
CA CYS A 325 7.71 -7.74 3.53
C CYS A 325 7.17 -8.59 2.35
N GLU A 326 7.98 -9.52 1.83
CA GLU A 326 7.56 -10.45 0.76
C GLU A 326 6.31 -11.26 1.16
N GLU A 327 6.18 -11.56 2.45
CA GLU A 327 5.03 -12.23 3.05
C GLU A 327 3.72 -11.47 2.78
N LEU A 328 3.75 -10.13 2.79
CA LEU A 328 2.58 -9.31 2.53
C LEU A 328 2.16 -9.39 1.05
N LEU A 329 3.13 -9.46 0.14
CA LEU A 329 2.87 -9.68 -1.28
C LEU A 329 2.16 -11.02 -1.50
N ALA A 330 2.63 -12.07 -0.82
CA ALA A 330 2.01 -13.39 -0.86
C ALA A 330 0.59 -13.37 -0.30
N SER A 331 0.34 -12.63 0.79
CA SER A 331 -1.02 -12.44 1.31
C SER A 331 -1.94 -11.76 0.30
N TYR A 332 -1.48 -10.73 -0.41
CA TYR A 332 -2.29 -10.10 -1.48
C TYR A 332 -2.54 -11.04 -2.66
N ALA A 333 -1.53 -11.78 -3.10
CA ALA A 333 -1.66 -12.75 -4.19
C ALA A 333 -2.64 -13.87 -3.80
N TRP A 334 -2.55 -14.37 -2.57
CA TRP A 334 -3.49 -15.37 -2.05
C TRP A 334 -4.91 -14.81 -1.96
N GLY A 335 -5.07 -13.57 -1.47
CA GLY A 335 -6.34 -12.87 -1.47
C GLY A 335 -6.95 -12.79 -2.87
N PHE A 336 -6.14 -12.42 -3.88
CA PHE A 336 -6.59 -12.39 -5.27
C PHE A 336 -7.10 -13.76 -5.75
N VAL A 337 -6.32 -14.82 -5.57
CA VAL A 337 -6.70 -16.17 -6.00
C VAL A 337 -7.99 -16.62 -5.30
N SER A 338 -8.10 -16.39 -3.99
CA SER A 338 -9.27 -16.80 -3.20
C SER A 338 -10.54 -16.03 -3.59
N LEU A 339 -10.43 -14.73 -3.88
CA LEU A 339 -11.55 -13.88 -4.27
C LEU A 339 -11.98 -14.10 -5.72
N PHE A 340 -11.03 -14.15 -6.64
CA PHE A 340 -11.29 -14.05 -8.07
C PHE A 340 -11.24 -15.40 -8.78
N LEU A 341 -10.52 -16.41 -8.25
CA LEU A 341 -10.25 -17.67 -8.97
C LEU A 341 -10.79 -18.93 -8.27
N SER A 342 -11.36 -18.85 -7.08
CA SER A 342 -11.92 -20.02 -6.36
C SER A 342 -13.07 -20.77 -7.07
N ASP A 343 -13.61 -20.28 -8.20
CA ASP A 343 -14.59 -20.98 -9.04
C ASP A 343 -13.95 -21.81 -10.18
N THR A 344 -12.65 -21.66 -10.43
CA THR A 344 -11.96 -22.34 -11.55
C THR A 344 -11.18 -23.60 -11.12
N VAL A 345 -11.20 -23.97 -9.83
CA VAL A 345 -10.41 -25.08 -9.27
C VAL A 345 -11.29 -26.30 -8.88
N THR A 346 -12.59 -26.28 -9.20
CA THR A 346 -13.54 -27.37 -8.86
C THR A 346 -13.95 -28.27 -10.02
N GLU A 347 -13.24 -28.27 -11.16
CA GLU A 347 -13.40 -29.28 -12.22
C GLU A 347 -12.18 -30.18 -12.41
#